data_AF-A0A961JK84-F1
#
_entry.id   AF-A0A961JK84-F1
#
_cell.length_a   1.000
_cell.length_b   1.000
_cell.length_c   1.000
_cell.angle_alpha   90.00
_cell.angle_beta   90.00
_cell.angle_gamma   90.00
#
_symmetry.space_group_name_H-M   'P 1'
#
loop_
_entity.id
_entity.type
_entity.pdbx_description
1 polymer ?
#
loop_
_entity_poly.entity_id
_entity_poly.type
_entity_poly.pdbx_seq_one_letter_code
_entity_poly.pdbx_strand_id
1 'polypeptide(L)' 'MKTTTRVVVIGGGVVGCSVLYHLTKLGWSDVMLVERSELTSGSTWHAAG' A
#
# COMPACT_ATOMS: atom_id res chain seq x y z
N MET A 1 -12.99 10.34 2.37
CA MET A 1 -12.39 8.99 2.29
C MET A 1 -13.48 8.03 1.81
N LYS A 2 -13.16 7.06 0.94
CA LYS A 2 -14.13 6.03 0.56
C LYS A 2 -14.38 5.10 1.76
N THR A 3 -15.64 4.77 2.02
CA THR A 3 -16.04 3.84 3.10
C THR A 3 -16.17 2.40 2.61
N THR A 4 -16.17 2.20 1.29
CA THR A 4 -16.17 0.90 0.63
C THR A 4 -15.17 0.93 -0.51
N THR A 5 -14.43 -0.15 -0.68
CA THR A 5 -13.50 -0.29 -1.79
C THR A 5 -13.36 -1.78 -2.16
N ARG A 6 -12.99 -2.08 -3.39
CA ARG A 6 -12.79 -3.45 -3.86
C ARG A 6 -11.63 -4.15 -3.15
N VAL A 7 -10.53 -3.44 -2.89
CA VAL A 7 -9.35 -3.98 -2.19
C VAL A 7 -8.76 -2.93 -1.26
N VAL A 8 -8.49 -3.31 0.00
CA VAL A 8 -7.71 -2.52 0.95
C VAL A 8 -6.38 -3.22 1.23
N VAL A 9 -5.27 -2.53 1.01
CA VAL A 9 -3.93 -2.96 1.45
C VAL A 9 -3.61 -2.26 2.77
N ILE A 10 -3.30 -3.03 3.81
CA ILE A 10 -2.96 -2.50 5.15
C ILE A 10 -1.44 -2.61 5.33
N GLY A 11 -0.79 -1.45 5.49
CA GLY A 11 0.66 -1.32 5.62
C GLY A 11 1.30 -0.61 4.42
N GLY A 12 1.94 0.52 4.68
CA GLY A 12 2.65 1.39 3.73
C GLY A 12 4.16 1.14 3.65
N GLY A 13 4.61 -0.07 4.02
CA GLY A 13 5.97 -0.54 3.73
C GLY A 13 6.15 -0.92 2.26
N VAL A 14 7.37 -1.34 1.88
CA VAL A 14 7.73 -1.70 0.50
C VAL A 14 6.79 -2.74 -0.11
N VAL A 15 6.41 -3.76 0.66
CA VAL A 15 5.52 -4.83 0.18
C VAL A 15 4.12 -4.30 -0.11
N GLY A 16 3.52 -3.53 0.80
CA GLY A 16 2.17 -2.99 0.60
C GLY A 16 2.09 -2.00 -0.56
N CYS A 17 3.09 -1.12 -0.69
CA CYS A 17 3.19 -0.22 -1.85
C CYS A 17 3.37 -1.00 -3.15
N SER A 18 4.19 -2.06 -3.16
CA SER A 18 4.39 -2.93 -4.32
C SER A 18 3.09 -3.64 -4.73
N VAL A 19 2.32 -4.17 -3.78
CA VAL A 19 1.01 -4.79 -4.04
C VAL A 19 0.05 -3.77 -4.66
N LEU A 20 -0.09 -2.57 -4.07
CA LEU A 20 -0.96 -1.53 -4.61
C LEU A 20 -0.54 -1.10 -6.02
N TYR A 21 0.76 -0.93 -6.26
CA TYR A 21 1.30 -0.60 -7.58
C TYR A 21 0.96 -1.68 -8.61
N HIS A 22 1.22 -2.96 -8.31
CA HIS A 22 0.98 -4.03 -9.27
C HIS A 22 -0.52 -4.27 -9.53
N LEU A 23 -1.38 -4.11 -8.52
CA LEU A 23 -2.82 -4.17 -8.71
C LEU A 23 -3.29 -3.10 -9.69
N THR A 24 -2.90 -1.84 -9.45
CA THR A 24 -3.29 -0.72 -10.33
C THR A 24 -2.69 -0.84 -11.72
N LYS A 25 -1.43 -1.31 -11.84
CA LYS A 25 -0.77 -1.61 -13.12
C LYS A 25 -1.47 -2.71 -13.93
N LEU A 26 -2.04 -3.71 -13.25
CA LEU A 26 -2.83 -4.79 -13.87
C LEU A 26 -4.28 -4.36 -14.18
N GLY A 27 -4.61 -3.07 -14.06
CA GLY A 27 -5.92 -2.52 -14.40
C GLY A 27 -6.97 -2.65 -13.29
N TRP A 28 -6.58 -3.02 -12.06
CA TRP A 28 -7.52 -3.00 -10.95
C TRP A 28 -7.81 -1.54 -10.57
N SER A 29 -9.09 -1.18 -10.63
CA SER A 29 -9.61 0.08 -10.11
C SER A 29 -10.16 -0.11 -8.70
N ASP A 30 -10.29 1.00 -7.97
CA ASP A 30 -10.84 1.02 -6.61
C ASP A 30 -10.03 0.17 -5.61
N VAL A 31 -8.75 0.51 -5.50
CA VAL A 31 -7.79 -0.06 -4.56
C VAL A 31 -7.35 1.06 -3.61
N MET A 32 -7.33 0.79 -2.31
CA MET A 32 -6.92 1.74 -1.27
C MET A 32 -5.78 1.16 -0.44
N LEU A 33 -4.81 2.00 -0.04
CA LEU A 33 -3.80 1.65 0.95
C LEU A 33 -4.01 2.48 2.21
N VAL A 34 -3.91 1.83 3.36
CA VAL A 34 -3.99 2.47 4.68
C VAL A 34 -2.71 2.13 5.44
N GLU A 35 -2.04 3.17 5.93
CA GLU A 35 -0.87 3.09 6.80
C GLU A 35 -1.20 3.76 8.14
N ARG A 36 -0.65 3.23 9.23
CA ARG A 36 -0.83 3.74 10.59
C ARG A 36 -0.23 5.14 10.75
N SER A 37 0.92 5.38 10.12
CA SER A 37 1.64 6.66 10.21
C SER A 37 2.08 7.13 8.82
N GLU A 38 3.37 7.37 8.60
CA GLU A 38 3.94 7.69 7.29
C GLU A 38 4.37 6.43 6.53
N LEU A 39 4.40 6.53 5.19
CA LEU A 39 4.94 5.46 4.35
C LEU A 39 6.38 5.12 4.78
N THR A 40 6.75 3.86 4.67
CA THR A 40 8.08 3.33 5.01
C THR A 40 8.46 3.32 6.49
N SER A 41 7.67 3.90 7.41
CA SER A 41 7.96 4.01 8.85
C SER A 41 8.18 2.68 9.60
N GLY A 42 7.78 1.55 9.00
CA GLY A 42 8.13 0.20 9.46
C GLY A 42 9.56 -0.22 9.09
N SER A 43 9.80 -1.50 8.84
CA SER A 43 11.18 -1.97 8.58
C SER A 43 11.79 -1.53 7.25
N THR A 44 11.01 -0.89 6.37
CA THR A 44 11.48 -0.45 5.05
C THR A 44 12.51 0.67 5.14
N TRP A 45 12.35 1.67 6.00
CA TRP A 45 13.26 2.83 6.03
C TRP A 45 14.69 2.48 6.47
N HIS A 46 14.84 1.44 7.31
CA HIS A 46 16.13 1.04 7.88
C HIS A 46 16.73 -0.21 7.20
N ALA A 47 16.15 -0.66 6.09
CA ALA A 47 16.74 -1.72 5.29
C ALA A 47 18.00 -1.20 4.57
N ALA A 48 19.02 -2.04 4.42
CA ALA A 48 20.24 -1.68 3.69
C ALA A 48 20.04 -1.65 2.15
N GLY A 49 18.89 -2.14 1.67
CA GLY A 49 18.46 -2.26 0.28
C GLY A 49 17.12 -2.97 0.20
#